data_AF-A0A3B9L040-F1
#
_entry.id   AF-A0A3B9L040-F1
#
_cell.length_a   1.000
_cell.length_b   1.000
_cell.length_c   1.000
_cell.angle_alpha   90.00
_cell.angle_beta   90.00
_cell.angle_gamma   90.00
#
_symmetry.space_group_name_H-M   'P 1'
#
loop_
_entity.id
_entity.type
_entity.pdbx_description
1 polymer ?
#
loop_
_entity_poly.entity_id
_entity_poly.type
_entity_poly.pdbx_seq_one_letter_code
_entity_poly.pdbx_strand_id
1 'polypeptide(L)' 'MANTALLNNIDHADLKIVTRRGAEFGDSVNQVAVYPTEFSELQRDYPIFFRKDEAG' A
#
# COMPACT_ATOMS: atom_id res chain seq x y z
N MET A 1 -3.93 15.27 1.60
CA MET A 1 -5.20 15.00 0.90
C MET A 1 -4.87 14.35 -0.43
N ALA A 2 -5.53 13.25 -0.81
CA ALA A 2 -5.31 12.63 -2.11
C ALA A 2 -5.86 13.54 -3.22
N ASN A 3 -5.05 13.84 -4.22
CA ASN A 3 -5.48 14.58 -5.41
C ASN A 3 -5.86 13.57 -6.49
N THR A 4 -7.16 13.34 -6.66
CA THR A 4 -7.67 12.45 -7.70
C THR A 4 -7.66 13.20 -9.04
N ALA A 5 -6.71 12.88 -9.90
CA ALA A 5 -6.57 13.44 -11.24
C ALA A 5 -6.45 12.33 -12.30
N LEU A 6 -6.86 12.62 -13.54
CA LEU A 6 -6.71 11.70 -14.66
C LEU A 6 -5.24 11.68 -15.10
N LEU A 7 -4.61 10.50 -15.00
CA LEU A 7 -3.22 10.31 -15.39
C LEU A 7 -3.04 10.48 -16.92
N ASN A 8 -2.08 11.31 -17.32
CA ASN A 8 -1.72 11.51 -18.73
C ASN A 8 -0.23 11.86 -18.89
N ASN A 9 0.29 11.74 -20.11
CA ASN A 9 1.71 11.89 -20.43
C ASN A 9 2.23 13.33 -20.49
N ILE A 10 1.35 14.33 -20.53
CA ILE A 10 1.72 15.75 -20.58
C ILE A 10 1.82 16.28 -19.15
N ASP A 11 0.72 16.22 -18.40
CA ASP A 11 0.62 16.76 -17.05
C ASP A 11 1.42 15.96 -16.02
N HIS A 12 1.75 14.69 -16.33
CA HIS A 12 2.48 13.79 -15.43
C HIS A 12 3.80 13.29 -16.03
N ALA A 13 4.39 14.05 -16.97
CA ALA A 13 5.64 13.67 -17.64
C ALA A 13 6.78 13.35 -16.66
N ASP A 14 6.82 14.08 -15.54
CA ASP A 14 7.84 13.96 -14.49
C ASP A 14 7.49 12.95 -13.40
N LEU A 15 6.29 12.35 -13.42
CA LEU A 15 5.94 11.30 -12.47
C LEU A 15 6.71 10.03 -12.80
N LYS A 16 7.64 9.64 -11.91
CA LYS A 16 8.45 8.43 -12.04
C LYS A 16 8.24 7.50 -10.85
N ILE A 17 8.51 6.22 -11.04
CA ILE A 17 8.58 5.24 -9.95
C ILE A 17 9.93 5.33 -9.24
N VAL A 18 9.92 5.08 -7.92
CA VAL A 18 11.15 4.90 -7.16
C VAL A 18 11.48 3.41 -7.12
N THR A 19 12.64 3.02 -7.63
CA THR A 19 13.06 1.61 -7.75
C THR A 19 14.03 1.16 -6.66
N ARG A 20 14.54 2.09 -5.86
CA ARG A 20 15.48 1.79 -4.77
C ARG A 20 14.73 1.28 -3.53
N ARG A 21 15.42 0.48 -2.73
CA ARG A 21 14.97 0.10 -1.39
C ARG A 21 15.22 1.23 -0.39
N GLY A 22 14.36 1.36 0.61
CA GLY A 22 14.46 2.38 1.65
C GLY A 22 13.37 2.22 2.71
N ALA A 23 13.73 2.42 3.98
CA ALA A 23 12.76 2.38 5.08
C ALA A 23 11.67 3.45 4.92
N GLU A 24 11.98 4.59 4.29
CA GLU A 24 10.99 5.62 3.96
C GLU A 24 9.90 5.15 2.98
N PHE A 25 10.12 4.04 2.27
CA PHE A 25 9.15 3.43 1.36
C PHE A 25 8.40 2.24 2.00
N GLY A 26 8.58 2.02 3.30
CA GLY A 26 7.91 0.93 4.02
C GLY A 26 8.61 -0.41 3.90
N ASP A 27 9.81 -0.50 3.31
CA ASP A 27 10.57 -1.76 3.23
C ASP A 27 10.92 -2.33 4.61
N SER A 28 10.90 -1.52 5.67
CA SER A 28 11.11 -1.96 7.06
C SER A 28 9.84 -2.49 7.73
N VAL A 29 8.70 -2.49 7.04
CA VAL A 29 7.41 -2.94 7.57
C VAL A 29 7.08 -4.31 6.96
N ASN A 30 6.96 -5.33 7.80
CA ASN A 30 6.68 -6.71 7.40
C ASN A 30 5.19 -7.05 7.36
N GLN A 31 4.33 -6.03 7.33
CA GLN A 31 2.88 -6.16 7.39
C GLN A 31 2.22 -5.06 6.54
N VAL A 32 1.04 -5.35 6.03
CA VAL A 32 0.23 -4.38 5.26
C VAL A 32 -1.23 -4.53 5.65
N ALA A 33 -1.98 -3.43 5.58
CA ALA A 33 -3.42 -3.47 5.79
C ALA A 33 -4.10 -4.15 4.61
N VAL A 34 -5.11 -4.97 4.90
CA VAL A 34 -5.87 -5.74 3.90
C VAL A 34 -7.35 -5.68 4.23
N TYR A 35 -8.19 -5.79 3.22
CA TYR A 35 -9.64 -5.66 3.33
C TYR A 35 -10.32 -7.02 3.33
N PRO A 36 -11.51 -7.17 3.96
CA PRO A 36 -12.20 -8.45 4.06
C PRO A 36 -12.45 -9.15 2.71
N THR A 37 -12.62 -8.38 1.64
CA THR A 37 -12.79 -8.91 0.27
C THR A 37 -11.55 -9.63 -0.27
N GLU A 38 -10.38 -9.41 0.34
CA GLU A 38 -9.09 -9.99 -0.07
C GLU A 38 -8.71 -11.23 0.75
N PHE A 39 -9.39 -11.50 1.86
CA PHE A 39 -8.98 -12.53 2.84
C PHE A 39 -8.91 -13.94 2.25
N SER A 40 -9.84 -14.29 1.36
CA SER A 40 -9.93 -15.64 0.79
C SER A 40 -8.70 -16.02 -0.03
N GLU A 41 -8.10 -15.03 -0.71
CA GLU A 41 -6.89 -15.20 -1.50
C GLU A 41 -5.67 -15.14 -0.59
N LEU A 42 -5.58 -14.11 0.25
CA LEU A 42 -4.41 -13.84 1.09
C LEU A 42 -4.12 -14.90 2.14
N GLN A 43 -5.15 -15.48 2.77
CA GLN A 43 -4.96 -16.45 3.87
C GLN A 43 -4.23 -17.74 3.43
N ARG A 44 -4.13 -17.99 2.12
CA ARG A 44 -3.42 -19.15 1.56
C ARG A 44 -1.91 -19.00 1.67
N ASP A 45 -1.43 -17.77 1.54
CA ASP A 45 0.00 -17.45 1.44
C ASP A 45 0.51 -16.65 2.64
N TYR A 46 -0.36 -15.89 3.31
CA TYR A 46 0.00 -14.98 4.40
C TYR A 46 -0.91 -15.13 5.62
N PRO A 47 -0.37 -15.09 6.84
CA PRO A 47 -1.19 -15.02 8.05
C PRO A 47 -1.88 -13.66 8.18
N ILE A 48 -3.16 -13.67 8.60
CA ILE A 48 -3.95 -12.47 8.86
C ILE A 48 -4.00 -12.22 10.36
N PHE A 49 -3.63 -11.01 10.78
CA PHE A 49 -3.67 -10.58 12.18
C PHE A 49 -4.62 -9.39 12.34
N PHE A 50 -5.32 -9.35 13.46
CA PHE A 50 -6.13 -8.20 13.84
C PHE A 50 -5.34 -7.35 14.83
N ARG A 51 -5.26 -6.05 14.56
CA ARG A 51 -4.64 -5.07 15.45
C ARG A 51 -5.71 -4.08 15.87
N LYS A 52 -5.76 -3.78 17.17
CA LYS A 52 -6.56 -2.70 17.71
C LYS A 52 -6.08 -1.37 17.11
N ASP A 53 -6.99 -0.57 16.60
CA ASP A 53 -6.64 0.78 16.16
C ASP A 53 -6.46 1.71 17.38
N GLU A 54 -6.10 2.96 17.13
CA GLU A 54 -5.92 3.94 18.21
C GLU A 54 -7.22 4.29 18.92
N ALA A 55 -8.38 4.04 18.30
CA ALA A 55 -9.71 4.31 18.86
C ALA A 55 -10.24 3.16 19.74
N GLY A 56 -9.73 1.95 19.54
CA GLY A 56 -9.88 0.83 20.45
C GLY A 56 -10.89 -0.21 20.01
#